data_AF-F0QSX9-F1
#
_entry.id   AF-F0QSX9-F1
#
_cell.length_a   1.000
_cell.length_b   1.000
_cell.length_c   1.000
_cell.angle_alpha   90.00
_cell.angle_beta   90.00
_cell.angle_gamma   90.00
#
_symmetry.space_group_name_H-M   'P 1'
#
loop_
_entity.id
_entity.type
_entity.pdbx_description
1 polymer ?
#
loop_
_entity_poly.entity_id
_entity_poly.type
_entity_poly.pdbx_seq_one_letter_code
_entity_poly.pdbx_strand_id
1 'polypeptide(L)' 'MSNNAKLPEIPAELRPLLEIVYEGNAPHIRCKYRGRDGKECGALFFNLGDAIRHLITHDGKYRRFLSYINT' A
#
# COMPACT_ATOMS: atom_id res chain seq x y z
N MET A 1 15.36 11.68 22.21
CA MET A 1 13.97 11.34 21.84
C MET A 1 13.97 10.94 20.36
N SER A 2 14.21 9.66 20.06
CA SER A 2 14.14 9.19 18.68
C SER A 2 12.67 8.98 18.34
N ASN A 3 12.08 9.90 17.57
CA ASN A 3 10.74 9.73 17.02
C ASN A 3 10.77 8.50 16.13
N ASN A 4 10.36 7.36 16.70
CA ASN A 4 10.21 6.09 16.01
C ASN A 4 8.94 6.18 15.16
N ALA A 5 8.98 7.00 14.09
CA ALA A 5 8.01 6.93 13.03
C ALA A 5 8.21 5.55 12.38
N LYS A 6 7.46 4.55 12.86
CA LYS A 6 7.45 3.20 12.27
C LYS A 6 7.17 3.38 10.78
N LEU A 7 8.18 3.10 9.96
CA LEU A 7 8.00 3.05 8.52
C LEU A 7 6.84 2.09 8.22
N PRO A 8 5.94 2.42 7.30
CA PRO A 8 4.88 1.49 6.91
C PRO A 8 5.51 0.21 6.34
N GLU A 9 5.41 -0.90 7.05
CA GLU A 9 5.96 -2.17 6.61
C GLU A 9 5.00 -2.85 5.63
N ILE A 10 5.44 -3.05 4.37
CA ILE A 10 4.65 -3.74 3.36
C ILE A 10 4.96 -5.26 3.41
N PRO A 11 3.95 -6.12 3.68
CA PRO A 11 4.11 -7.57 3.63
C PRO A 11 4.67 -8.05 2.29
N ALA A 12 5.48 -9.11 2.29
CA ALA A 12 6.15 -9.60 1.07
C ALA A 12 5.16 -9.88 -0.07
N GLU A 13 3.96 -10.37 0.23
CA GLU A 13 2.89 -10.64 -0.73
C GLU A 13 2.32 -9.38 -1.41
N LEU A 14 2.43 -8.22 -0.76
CA LEU A 14 1.91 -6.94 -1.25
C LEU A 14 2.97 -6.07 -1.92
N ARG A 15 4.27 -6.36 -1.74
CA ARG A 15 5.38 -5.66 -2.42
C ARG A 15 5.30 -5.60 -3.96
N PRO A 16 4.75 -6.59 -4.70
CA PRO A 16 4.57 -6.42 -6.14
C PRO A 16 3.49 -5.40 -6.51
N LEU A 17 2.59 -5.05 -5.57
CA LEU A 17 1.45 -4.17 -5.77
C LEU A 17 1.62 -2.82 -5.09
N LEU A 18 2.43 -2.75 -4.04
CA LEU A 18 2.63 -1.58 -3.20
C LEU A 18 4.14 -1.33 -3.04
N GLU A 19 4.54 -0.06 -3.12
CA GLU A 19 5.90 0.37 -2.83
C GLU A 19 5.90 1.52 -1.82
N ILE A 20 6.96 1.64 -1.02
CA ILE A 20 7.16 2.82 -0.17
C ILE A 20 7.87 3.87 -1.02
N VAL A 21 7.28 5.05 -1.15
CA VAL A 21 7.87 6.23 -1.77
C VAL A 21 8.01 7.35 -0.75
N TYR A 22 8.93 8.28 -0.98
CA TYR A 22 9.13 9.43 -0.12
C TYR A 22 8.75 10.70 -0.89
N GLU A 23 7.79 11.46 -0.37
CA GLU A 23 7.54 12.82 -0.83
C GLU A 23 8.17 13.78 0.18
N GLY A 24 9.36 14.27 -0.17
CA GLY A 24 10.22 14.98 0.77
C GLY A 24 10.69 14.04 1.89
N ASN A 25 10.26 14.32 3.13
CA ASN A 25 10.64 13.54 4.31
C ASN A 25 9.51 12.63 4.83
N ALA A 26 8.37 12.58 4.12
CA ALA A 26 7.20 11.81 4.53
C ALA A 26 7.08 10.50 3.71
N PRO A 27 7.11 9.32 4.37
CA PRO A 27 6.90 8.05 3.69
C PRO A 27 5.42 7.88 3.31
N HIS A 28 5.18 7.46 2.07
CA HIS A 28 3.87 7.11 1.54
C HIS A 28 3.93 5.72 0.91
N ILE A 29 2.79 5.03 0.88
CA ILE A 29 2.63 3.77 0.17
C ILE A 29 1.98 4.07 -1.17
N ARG A 30 2.67 3.76 -2.26
CA ARG A 30 2.19 3.93 -3.63
C ARG A 30 1.64 2.62 -4.18
N CYS A 31 0.46 2.68 -4.80
CA CYS A 31 -0.17 1.56 -5.48
C CYS A 31 0.35 1.42 -6.91
N LYS A 32 0.99 0.29 -7.21
CA LYS A 32 1.54 -0.08 -8.52
C LYS A 32 0.65 -1.03 -9.31
N TYR A 33 -0.59 -1.24 -8.86
CA TYR A 33 -1.52 -2.11 -9.59
C TYR A 33 -1.66 -1.62 -11.04
N ARG A 34 -1.46 -2.54 -11.99
CA ARG A 34 -1.64 -2.28 -13.42
C ARG A 34 -2.98 -2.85 -13.88
N GLY A 35 -3.82 -1.97 -14.40
CA GLY A 35 -5.11 -2.33 -14.99
C GLY A 35 -4.93 -3.12 -16.29
N ARG A 36 -6.06 -3.59 -16.84
CA ARG A 36 -6.07 -4.30 -18.14
C ARG A 36 -5.62 -3.41 -19.30
N ASP A 37 -5.80 -2.10 -19.16
CA ASP A 37 -5.35 -1.07 -20.09
C ASP A 37 -3.85 -0.76 -19.98
N GLY A 38 -3.12 -1.44 -19.07
CA GLY A 38 -1.69 -1.31 -18.90
C GLY A 38 -1.25 -0.09 -18.09
N LYS A 39 -2.19 0.79 -17.69
CA LYS A 39 -1.88 1.93 -16.84
C LYS A 39 -1.70 1.51 -15.39
N GLU A 40 -0.72 2.14 -14.76
CA GLU A 40 -0.47 2.02 -13.32
C GLU A 40 -1.42 2.94 -12.55
N CYS A 41 -1.94 2.45 -11.43
CA CYS A 41 -2.85 3.21 -10.59
C CYS A 41 -2.18 4.47 -9.99
N GLY A 42 -1.02 4.31 -9.35
CA GLY A 42 -0.22 5.41 -8.81
C GLY A 42 -0.77 6.08 -7.54
N ALA A 43 -1.90 5.62 -6.98
CA ALA A 43 -2.49 6.20 -5.78
C ALA A 43 -1.55 6.12 -4.56
N LEU A 44 -1.55 7.16 -3.72
CA LEU A 44 -0.70 7.29 -2.53
C LEU A 44 -1.52 7.18 -1.24
N PHE A 45 -0.95 6.52 -0.23
CA PHE A 45 -1.57 6.29 1.08
C PHE A 45 -0.58 6.52 2.22
N PHE A 46 -1.06 6.97 3.37
CA PHE A 46 -0.22 7.17 4.56
C PHE A 46 0.00 5.89 5.38
N ASN A 47 -0.86 4.88 5.22
CA ASN A 47 -0.80 3.64 5.98
C ASN A 47 -1.21 2.43 5.13
N LEU A 48 -0.80 1.24 5.60
CA LEU A 48 -1.03 -0.03 4.91
C LEU A 48 -2.52 -0.39 4.84
N GLY A 49 -3.30 -0.08 5.87
CA GLY A 49 -4.72 -0.42 5.93
C GLY A 49 -5.52 0.23 4.80
N ASP A 50 -5.26 1.52 4.54
CA ASP A 50 -5.91 2.25 3.45
C ASP A 50 -5.45 1.76 2.08
N ALA A 51 -4.15 1.45 1.92
CA ALA A 51 -3.63 0.86 0.70
C ALA A 51 -4.27 -0.52 0.40
N ILE A 52 -4.47 -1.37 1.42
CA ILE A 52 -5.13 -2.67 1.26
C ILE A 52 -6.61 -2.48 0.89
N ARG A 53 -7.33 -1.58 1.57
CA ARG A 53 -8.74 -1.28 1.23
C ARG A 53 -8.87 -0.77 -0.20
N HIS A 54 -7.92 0.05 -0.65
CA HIS A 54 -7.85 0.49 -2.03
C HIS A 54 -7.60 -0.65 -3.01
N LEU A 55 -6.69 -1.60 -2.73
CA LEU A 55 -6.44 -2.73 -3.63
C LEU A 55 -7.72 -3.51 -3.94
N ILE A 56 -8.63 -3.65 -2.98
CA ILE A 56 -9.91 -4.35 -3.15
C ILE A 56 -10.77 -3.71 -4.26
N THR A 57 -10.64 -2.40 -4.52
CA THR A 57 -11.38 -1.73 -5.61
C THR A 57 -10.89 -2.12 -6.99
N HIS A 58 -9.65 -2.61 -7.12
CA HIS A 58 -9.11 -3.16 -8.36
C HIS A 58 -9.51 -4.62 -8.55
N ASP A 59 -9.43 -5.43 -7.49
CA ASP A 59 -9.74 -6.86 -7.52
C ASP A 59 -10.15 -7.37 -6.14
N GLY A 60 -11.33 -8.00 -6.06
CA GLY A 60 -11.88 -8.52 -4.80
C GLY A 60 -11.00 -9.58 -4.12
N LYS A 61 -10.08 -10.24 -4.84
CA LYS A 61 -9.16 -11.23 -4.26
C LYS A 61 -8.27 -10.64 -3.16
N TYR A 62 -8.02 -9.33 -3.21
CA TYR A 62 -7.19 -8.66 -2.22
C TYR A 62 -7.87 -8.51 -0.86
N ARG A 63 -9.16 -8.82 -0.76
CA ARG A 63 -9.90 -8.84 0.52
C ARG A 63 -9.27 -9.78 1.55
N ARG A 64 -8.56 -10.83 1.11
CA ARG A 64 -7.80 -11.73 1.99
C ARG A 64 -6.73 -11.03 2.82
N PHE A 65 -6.24 -9.87 2.37
CA PHE A 65 -5.22 -9.09 3.05
C PHE A 65 -5.79 -8.16 4.13
N LEU A 66 -7.12 -8.07 4.29
CA LEU A 66 -7.72 -7.32 5.40
C LEU A 66 -7.30 -7.85 6.79
N SER A 67 -6.84 -9.10 6.87
CA SER A 67 -6.25 -9.67 8.09
C SER A 67 -5.06 -8.86 8.62
N TYR A 68 -4.29 -8.20 7.75
CA TYR A 68 -3.16 -7.35 8.13
C TYR A 68 -3.58 -6.02 8.78
N ILE A 69 -4.88 -5.69 8.80
CA ILE A 69 -5.40 -4.45 9.38
C ILE A 69 -5.81 -4.65 10.85
N ASN A 70 -6.00 -5.89 11.31
CA ASN A 70 -6.40 -6.22 12.69
C ASN A 70 -5.18 -6.68 13.52
N THR A 71 -4.38 -5.74 14.01
CA THR A 71 -3.47 -5.91 15.16
C THR A 71 -3.25 -4.57 15.84
#